data_AF-A0A2I0IK87-F1
#
_entry.id   AF-A0A2I0IK87-F1
#
_cell.length_a   1.000
_cell.length_b   1.000
_cell.length_c   1.000
_cell.angle_alpha   90.00
_cell.angle_beta   90.00
_cell.angle_gamma   90.00
#
_symmetry.space_group_name_H-M   'P 1'
#
loop_
_entity.id
_entity.type
_entity.pdbx_description
1 polymer ?
#
loop_
_entity_poly.entity_id
_entity_poly.type
_entity_poly.pdbx_seq_one_letter_code
_entity_poly.pdbx_strand_id
1 'polypeptide(L)'
;MISRIFGKPKQEPSALATLDKLNETLEMLEKKENLLMKKAAEEVNRAKEYTRMKNKKAAIQCLKKKRLYEQQVEQLGNFQLRIHDQ
;
A
#
# COMPACT_ATOMS: atom_id res chain seq x y z
N MET A 1 5.15 -45.04 -25.81
CA MET A 1 4.12 -44.68 -26.81
C MET A 1 2.97 -44.01 -26.09
N ILE A 2 2.55 -42.82 -26.55
CA ILE A 2 1.14 -42.32 -26.65
C ILE A 2 0.40 -42.06 -25.31
N SER A 3 -0.26 -40.94 -25.01
CA SER A 3 -0.43 -39.60 -25.59
C SER A 3 -1.12 -38.69 -24.57
N ARG A 4 -0.60 -37.46 -24.48
CA ARG A 4 -1.23 -36.18 -24.12
C ARG A 4 -2.75 -36.07 -24.35
N ILE A 5 -3.59 -36.04 -23.30
CA ILE A 5 -4.95 -35.43 -23.29
C ILE A 5 -5.29 -35.12 -21.81
N PHE A 6 -5.20 -33.88 -21.33
CA PHE A 6 -6.35 -32.99 -21.20
C PHE A 6 -5.86 -31.56 -20.90
N GLY A 7 -5.64 -30.79 -21.97
CA GLY A 7 -5.54 -29.34 -21.87
C GLY A 7 -6.94 -28.77 -21.75
N LYS A 8 -7.31 -28.24 -20.57
CA LYS A 8 -8.34 -27.21 -20.52
C LYS A 8 -7.71 -25.96 -21.15
N PRO A 9 -8.32 -25.32 -22.17
CA PRO A 9 -7.87 -24.00 -22.56
C PRO A 9 -7.99 -23.13 -21.31
N LYS A 10 -6.86 -22.57 -20.88
CA LYS A 10 -6.82 -21.52 -19.88
C LYS A 10 -7.75 -20.43 -20.43
N GLN A 11 -8.93 -20.30 -19.84
CA GLN A 11 -9.87 -19.25 -20.20
C GLN A 11 -9.16 -17.97 -19.77
N GLU A 12 -8.43 -17.37 -20.71
CA GLU A 12 -7.77 -16.08 -20.54
C GLU A 12 -8.86 -15.15 -19.97
N PRO A 13 -8.67 -14.59 -18.77
CA PRO A 13 -9.61 -13.58 -18.28
C PRO A 13 -9.70 -12.51 -19.37
N SER A 14 -10.94 -12.17 -19.77
CA SER A 14 -11.19 -11.09 -20.73
C SER A 14 -10.28 -9.90 -20.40
N ALA A 15 -9.60 -9.34 -21.40
CA ALA A 15 -8.68 -8.22 -21.20
C ALA A 15 -9.37 -7.07 -20.43
N LEU A 16 -10.66 -6.83 -20.70
CA LEU A 16 -11.49 -5.87 -19.97
C LEU A 16 -11.65 -6.24 -18.49
N ALA A 17 -11.96 -7.51 -18.20
CA ALA A 17 -12.07 -7.99 -16.81
C ALA A 17 -10.73 -7.98 -16.05
N THR A 18 -9.61 -7.94 -16.76
CA THR A 18 -8.28 -7.77 -16.15
C THR A 18 -8.01 -6.30 -15.87
N LEU A 19 -8.32 -5.40 -16.81
CA LEU A 19 -8.21 -3.96 -16.63
C LEU A 19 -9.08 -3.44 -15.47
N ASP A 20 -10.32 -3.91 -15.35
CA ASP A 20 -11.21 -3.51 -14.26
C ASP A 20 -10.63 -3.87 -12.89
N LYS A 21 -10.04 -5.07 -12.76
CA LYS A 21 -9.37 -5.50 -11.52
C LYS A 21 -8.12 -4.70 -11.22
N LEU A 22 -7.34 -4.31 -12.23
CA LEU A 22 -6.17 -3.45 -12.05
C LEU A 22 -6.60 -2.07 -11.56
N ASN A 23 -7.67 -1.50 -12.15
CA ASN A 23 -8.23 -0.21 -11.72
C ASN A 23 -8.77 -0.26 -10.27
N GLU A 24 -9.53 -1.30 -9.91
CA GLU A 24 -10.00 -1.50 -8.53
C GLU A 24 -8.81 -1.63 -7.55
N THR A 25 -7.75 -2.33 -7.96
CA THR A 25 -6.55 -2.48 -7.14
C THR A 25 -5.83 -1.15 -6.96
N LEU A 26 -5.68 -0.35 -8.03
CA LEU A 26 -5.08 0.98 -7.99
C LEU A 26 -5.87 1.93 -7.08
N GLU A 27 -7.20 1.96 -7.20
CA GLU A 27 -8.06 2.79 -6.34
C GLU A 27 -7.92 2.41 -4.86
N MET A 28 -7.84 1.11 -4.56
CA MET A 28 -7.62 0.63 -3.20
C MET A 28 -6.23 1.01 -2.66
N LEU A 29 -5.19 0.90 -3.49
CA LEU A 29 -3.82 1.29 -3.13
C LEU A 29 -3.74 2.80 -2.82
N GLU A 30 -4.37 3.64 -3.65
CA GLU A 30 -4.43 5.09 -3.46
C GLU A 30 -5.19 5.48 -2.18
N LYS A 31 -6.34 4.85 -1.91
CA LYS A 31 -7.08 5.05 -0.65
C LYS A 31 -6.24 4.67 0.57
N LYS A 32 -5.48 3.57 0.49
CA LYS A 32 -4.61 3.11 1.57
C LYS A 32 -3.43 4.05 1.79
N GLU A 33 -2.81 4.53 0.72
CA GLU A 33 -1.73 5.51 0.75
C GLU A 33 -2.20 6.80 1.45
N ASN A 34 -3.35 7.34 1.03
CA ASN A 34 -3.94 8.53 1.64
C ASN A 34 -4.25 8.36 3.13
N LEU A 35 -4.74 7.19 3.55
CA LEU A 35 -4.97 6.90 4.96
C LEU A 35 -3.65 6.86 5.76
N LEU A 36 -2.61 6.25 5.21
CA LEU A 36 -1.30 6.17 5.87
C LEU A 36 -0.63 7.53 5.97
N MET A 37 -0.73 8.38 4.94
CA MET A 37 -0.25 9.77 5.00
C MET A 37 -0.97 10.57 6.09
N LYS A 38 -2.30 10.44 6.21
CA LYS A 38 -3.08 11.07 7.30
C LYS A 38 -2.60 10.60 8.68
N LYS A 39 -2.42 9.28 8.86
CA LYS A 39 -1.89 8.72 10.12
C LYS A 39 -0.48 9.19 10.44
N ALA A 40 0.40 9.32 9.44
CA ALA A 40 1.75 9.86 9.63
C ALA A 40 1.70 11.32 10.11
N ALA A 41 0.82 12.15 9.54
CA ALA A 41 0.61 13.52 9.97
C ALA A 41 0.06 13.61 11.41
N GLU A 42 -0.88 12.73 11.78
CA GLU A 42 -1.38 12.63 13.15
C GLU A 42 -0.27 12.27 14.16
N GLU A 43 0.61 11.32 13.83
CA GLU A 43 1.75 10.96 14.69
C GLU A 43 2.73 12.14 14.86
N VAL A 44 2.91 12.99 13.84
CA VAL A 44 3.70 14.23 13.98
C VAL A 44 3.05 15.20 14.96
N ASN A 45 1.73 15.37 14.90
CA ASN A 45 1.01 16.24 15.82
C ASN A 45 1.09 15.72 17.27
N ARG A 46 0.90 14.41 17.47
CA ARG A 46 1.10 13.75 18.78
C ARG A 46 2.54 13.93 19.28
N ALA A 47 3.55 13.78 18.42
CA ALA A 47 4.93 14.00 18.81
C ALA A 47 5.19 15.45 19.28
N LYS A 48 4.57 16.44 18.63
CA LYS A 48 4.63 17.86 19.06
C LYS A 48 3.97 18.06 20.42
N GLU A 49 2.81 17.44 20.66
CA GLU A 49 2.12 17.50 21.96
C GLU A 49 2.97 16.89 23.08
N TYR A 50 3.51 15.69 22.87
CA TYR A 50 4.40 15.05 23.86
C TYR A 50 5.68 15.85 24.10
N THR A 51 6.20 16.52 23.08
CA THR A 51 7.35 17.42 23.23
C THR A 51 7.01 18.62 24.13
N ARG A 52 5.83 19.24 23.95
CA ARG A 52 5.32 20.32 24.82
C ARG A 52 5.13 19.85 26.27
N MET A 53 4.67 18.61 26.44
CA MET A 53 4.55 17.95 27.76
C MET A 53 5.90 17.48 28.34
N LYS A 54 7.02 17.75 27.68
CA LYS A 54 8.38 17.28 28.04
C LYS A 54 8.51 15.74 28.11
N ASN A 55 7.57 15.00 27.51
CA ASN A 55 7.61 13.54 27.43
C ASN A 55 8.39 13.08 26.19
N LYS A 56 9.73 13.09 26.30
CA LYS A 56 10.64 12.72 25.20
C LYS A 56 10.44 11.28 24.71
N LYS A 57 10.16 10.32 25.62
CA LYS A 57 9.98 8.91 25.26
C LYS A 57 8.77 8.71 24.35
N ALA A 58 7.64 9.30 24.71
CA ALA A 58 6.42 9.22 23.90
C ALA A 58 6.58 9.93 22.55
N ALA A 59 7.23 11.10 22.51
CA ALA A 59 7.52 11.80 21.26
C ALA A 59 8.37 10.94 20.29
N ILE A 60 9.42 10.28 20.79
CA ILE A 60 10.25 9.38 19.98
C ILE A 60 9.44 8.19 19.45
N GLN A 61 8.52 7.63 20.25
CA GLN A 61 7.67 6.54 19.81
C GLN A 61 6.73 6.97 18.67
N CYS A 62 6.13 8.16 18.75
CA CYS A 62 5.33 8.73 17.66
C CYS A 62 6.17 8.91 16.38
N LEU A 63 7.39 9.43 16.48
CA LEU A 63 8.28 9.58 15.33
C LEU A 63 8.68 8.22 14.70
N LYS A 64 8.87 7.18 15.51
CA LYS A 64 9.10 5.82 15.00
C LYS A 64 7.88 5.29 14.25
N LYS A 65 6.66 5.50 14.78
CA LYS A 65 5.41 5.12 14.11
C LYS A 65 5.20 5.87 12.80
N LYS A 66 5.46 7.19 12.78
CA LYS A 66 5.47 8.00 11.55
C LYS A 66 6.37 7.37 10.49
N ARG A 67 7.62 7.05 10.83
CA ARG A 67 8.58 6.44 9.89
C ARG A 67 8.06 5.10 9.33
N LEU A 68 7.41 4.30 10.14
CA LEU A 68 6.83 3.03 9.70
C LEU A 68 5.68 3.23 8.71
N TYR A 69 4.83 4.26 8.90
CA TYR A 69 3.80 4.60 7.90
C TYR A 69 4.40 5.14 6.61
N GLU A 70 5.46 5.96 6.68
CA GLU A 70 6.17 6.45 5.49
C GLU A 70 6.78 5.30 4.67
N GLN A 71 7.38 4.31 5.32
CA GLN A 71 7.88 3.11 4.65
C GLN A 71 6.76 2.29 3.98
N GLN A 72 5.58 2.21 4.61
CA GLN A 72 4.45 1.53 3.99
C GLN A 72 3.92 2.31 2.77
N VAL A 73 3.90 3.64 2.82
CA VAL A 73 3.54 4.49 1.66
C VAL A 73 4.52 4.26 0.51
N GLU A 74 5.83 4.26 0.79
CA GLU A 74 6.86 3.97 -0.22
C GLU A 74 6.67 2.58 -0.86
N GLN A 75 6.35 1.56 -0.06
CA GLN A 75 6.04 0.23 -0.57
C GLN A 75 4.79 0.23 -1.46
N LEU A 76 3.74 0.96 -1.10
CA LEU A 76 2.52 1.09 -1.91
C LEU A 76 2.82 1.77 -3.25
N GLY A 77 3.64 2.83 -3.26
CA GLY A 77 4.12 3.46 -4.49
C GLY A 77 4.83 2.46 -5.41
N ASN A 78 5.68 1.61 -4.87
CA ASN A 78 6.35 0.54 -5.64
C ASN A 78 5.39 -0.53 -6.18
N PHE A 79 4.25 -0.76 -5.52
CA PHE A 79 3.20 -1.64 -6.07
C PHE A 79 2.45 -0.95 -7.22
N GLN A 80 2.11 0.33 -7.07
CA GLN A 80 1.43 1.11 -8.12
C GLN A 80 2.27 1.21 -9.39
N LEU A 81 3.58 1.50 -9.26
CA LEU A 81 4.50 1.53 -10.41
C LEU A 81 4.52 0.19 -11.16
N ARG A 82 4.61 -0.93 -10.43
CA ARG A 82 4.59 -2.26 -11.05
C ARG A 82 3.28 -2.62 -11.73
N ILE A 83 2.15 -2.14 -11.23
CA ILE A 83 0.84 -2.35 -11.88
C ILE A 83 0.74 -1.51 -13.15
N HIS A 84 1.27 -0.29 -13.14
CA HIS A 84 1.29 0.59 -14.31
C HIS A 84 2.17 0.03 -15.45
N ASP A 85 3.24 -0.71 -15.11
CA ASP A 85 4.14 -1.33 -16.09
C ASP A 85 3.60 -2.65 -16.70
N GLN A 86 2.44 -3.16 -16.26
CA GLN A 86 1.79 -4.38 -16.77
C GLN A 86 0.84 -4.10 -17.93
#